data_AF-A0A7W1DVD9-F1
#
_entry.id   AF-A0A7W1DVD9-F1
#
_cell.length_a   1.000
_cell.length_b   1.000
_cell.length_c   1.000
_cell.angle_alpha   90.00
_cell.angle_beta   90.00
_cell.angle_gamma   90.00
#
_symmetry.space_group_name_H-M   'P 1'
#
loop_
_entity.id
_entity.type
_entity.pdbx_description
1 polymer ?
#
loop_
_entity_poly.entity_id
_entity_poly.type
_entity_poly.pdbx_seq_one_letter_code
_entity_poly.pdbx_strand_id
1 'polypeptide(L)'
;MAEETIPLADRPAALTLDDDAVRRLREQLHGEVGELREEMRGELSGALGQTRDLDNRLARLADDLRAGQGEQEAFGRAVGEARDRQEREVAGLRQDLSALQRALPATGAFGQRRGEALAELYSQLARVEGALGAVVNPVLLPGEPLALPNEFFPETLSWESWKDVGDRAFAFGDAFSQSRIALDPATATAVERFVATLRHALTGAVYPSVKDDVPTPQQLRAMRAALEEIIATLPTVRQRLETAYHDLTALPGASED
;
A
#
# COMPACT_ATOMS: atom_id res chain seq x y z
N MET A 1 0.95 45.77 142.27
CA MET A 1 -0.17 44.82 142.45
C MET A 1 -0.69 44.54 141.05
N ALA A 2 -0.25 43.43 140.44
CA ALA A 2 -1.00 42.16 140.30
C ALA A 2 -2.17 42.35 139.28
N GLU A 3 -2.07 41.97 138.00
CA GLU A 3 -1.89 40.65 137.34
C GLU A 3 -3.14 39.74 137.42
N GLU A 4 -3.39 38.95 136.34
CA GLU A 4 -4.55 38.10 135.97
C GLU A 4 -5.69 38.82 135.19
N THR A 5 -5.91 38.68 133.86
CA THR A 5 -5.90 37.55 132.87
C THR A 5 -7.00 36.52 133.21
N ILE A 6 -7.92 35.99 132.37
CA ILE A 6 -7.96 35.37 131.00
C ILE A 6 -9.50 35.21 130.63
N PRO A 7 -10.03 34.55 129.55
CA PRO A 7 -9.59 34.26 128.16
C PRO A 7 -10.58 34.58 127.02
N LEU A 8 -10.00 34.55 125.81
CA LEU A 8 -10.59 34.46 124.47
C LEU A 8 -11.12 33.05 124.17
N ALA A 9 -12.24 32.97 123.43
CA ALA A 9 -12.74 31.75 122.79
C ALA A 9 -12.92 31.95 121.26
N ASP A 10 -12.20 31.10 120.52
CA ASP A 10 -12.62 30.24 119.41
C ASP A 10 -13.09 30.78 118.03
N ARG A 11 -12.38 30.33 116.99
CA ARG A 11 -12.84 30.20 115.59
C ARG A 11 -12.10 29.03 114.90
N PRO A 12 -12.77 28.31 113.97
CA PRO A 12 -12.52 26.89 113.74
C PRO A 12 -11.42 26.56 112.73
N ALA A 13 -10.90 25.34 112.89
CA ALA A 13 -9.83 24.70 112.14
C ALA A 13 -10.20 24.35 110.68
N ALA A 14 -9.29 24.68 109.75
CA ALA A 14 -9.26 24.15 108.39
C ALA A 14 -8.31 22.94 108.32
N LEU A 15 -8.76 21.90 107.64
CA LEU A 15 -8.08 20.62 107.41
C LEU A 15 -6.70 20.81 106.73
N THR A 16 -5.65 20.29 107.36
CA THR A 16 -4.30 20.17 106.81
C THR A 16 -4.22 18.97 105.87
N LEU A 17 -3.93 19.19 104.58
CA LEU A 17 -3.43 18.14 103.69
C LEU A 17 -2.01 17.74 104.13
N ASP A 18 -1.74 16.44 104.15
CA ASP A 18 -0.44 15.85 104.49
C ASP A 18 0.62 16.19 103.43
N ASP A 19 1.54 17.12 103.78
CA ASP A 19 2.55 17.69 102.87
C ASP A 19 3.45 16.63 102.21
N ASP A 20 3.64 15.47 102.86
CA ASP A 20 4.46 14.37 102.33
C ASP A 20 3.78 13.57 101.20
N ALA A 21 2.44 13.53 101.19
CA ALA A 21 1.67 12.93 100.10
C ALA A 21 1.66 13.86 98.88
N VAL A 22 1.55 15.17 99.10
CA VAL A 22 1.64 16.19 98.06
C VAL A 22 3.04 16.20 97.42
N ARG A 23 4.12 16.04 98.22
CA ARG A 23 5.49 15.97 97.68
C ARG A 23 5.71 14.76 96.78
N ARG A 24 5.28 13.57 97.21
CA ARG A 24 5.40 12.33 96.42
C ARG A 24 4.60 12.39 95.13
N LEU A 25 3.37 12.90 95.19
CA LEU A 25 2.55 13.08 93.99
C LEU A 25 3.22 14.04 92.99
N ARG A 26 3.85 15.11 93.49
CA ARG A 26 4.54 16.11 92.66
C ARG A 26 5.80 15.57 91.99
N GLU A 27 6.57 14.74 92.70
CA GLU A 27 7.73 14.04 92.14
C GLU A 27 7.32 13.01 91.09
N GLN A 28 6.27 12.22 91.35
CA GLN A 28 5.74 11.26 90.39
C GLN A 28 5.20 11.96 89.13
N LEU A 29 4.46 13.05 89.29
CA LEU A 29 3.98 13.87 88.17
C LEU A 29 5.14 14.49 87.38
N HIS A 30 6.22 14.94 88.05
CA HIS A 30 7.40 15.45 87.35
C HIS A 30 8.16 14.35 86.58
N GLY A 31 8.20 13.13 87.11
CA GLY A 31 8.75 11.97 86.42
C GLY A 31 7.96 11.60 85.17
N GLU A 32 6.64 11.41 85.32
CA GLU A 32 5.74 11.06 84.21
C GLU A 32 5.68 12.17 83.14
N VAL A 33 5.65 13.44 83.54
CA VAL A 33 5.71 14.58 82.60
C VAL A 33 7.08 14.65 81.92
N GLY A 34 8.16 14.25 82.61
CA GLY A 34 9.50 14.17 82.04
C GLY A 34 9.63 13.09 80.97
N GLU A 35 9.12 11.89 81.23
CA GLU A 35 9.09 10.77 80.28
C GLU A 35 8.23 11.09 79.07
N LEU A 36 7.01 11.60 79.28
CA LEU A 36 6.12 12.02 78.19
C LEU A 36 6.75 13.12 77.32
N ARG A 37 7.54 14.01 77.91
CA ARG A 37 8.27 15.06 77.16
C ARG A 37 9.35 14.48 76.28
N GLU A 38 10.11 13.49 76.76
CA GLU A 38 11.13 12.84 75.93
C GLU A 38 10.52 11.94 74.86
N GLU A 39 9.43 11.26 75.16
CA GLU A 39 8.68 10.49 74.16
C GLU A 39 8.15 11.40 73.04
N MET A 40 7.45 12.49 73.40
CA MET A 40 6.99 13.49 72.42
C MET A 40 8.15 14.14 71.64
N ARG A 41 9.30 14.36 72.28
CA ARG A 41 10.49 14.91 71.61
C ARG A 41 11.08 13.91 70.62
N GLY A 42 11.13 12.63 70.98
CA GLY A 42 11.52 11.53 70.13
C GLY A 42 10.59 11.39 68.92
N GLU A 43 9.28 11.41 69.15
CA GLU A 43 8.26 11.36 68.09
C GLU A 43 8.34 12.58 67.16
N LEU A 44 8.45 13.80 67.69
CA LEU A 44 8.63 15.02 66.90
C LEU A 44 9.92 14.98 66.09
N SER A 45 11.03 14.53 66.68
CA SER A 45 12.30 14.38 65.97
C SER A 45 12.21 13.32 64.87
N GLY A 46 11.53 12.21 65.13
CA GLY A 46 11.24 11.16 64.15
C GLY A 46 10.37 11.65 63.00
N ALA A 47 9.29 12.37 63.32
CA ALA A 47 8.39 12.96 62.34
C ALA A 47 9.11 14.00 61.47
N LEU A 48 9.92 14.88 62.06
CA LEU A 48 10.75 15.86 61.34
C LEU A 48 11.82 15.19 60.46
N GLY A 49 12.38 14.05 60.91
CA GLY A 49 13.29 13.23 60.11
C GLY A 49 12.59 12.64 58.89
N GLN A 50 11.38 12.10 59.07
CA GLN A 50 10.56 11.57 57.98
C GLN A 50 10.12 12.66 56.99
N THR A 51 9.77 13.86 57.47
CA THR A 51 9.40 14.97 56.57
C THR A 51 10.59 15.39 55.70
N ARG A 52 11.79 15.48 56.29
CA ARG A 52 13.02 15.79 55.52
C ARG A 52 13.37 14.70 54.52
N ASP A 53 13.18 13.42 54.84
CA ASP A 53 13.40 12.34 53.87
C ASP A 53 12.40 12.41 52.71
N LEU A 54 11.13 12.70 52.98
CA LEU A 54 10.11 12.90 51.95
C LEU A 54 10.41 14.10 51.07
N ASP A 55 10.81 15.24 51.65
CA ASP A 55 11.20 16.43 50.88
C ASP A 55 12.40 16.13 49.97
N ASN A 56 13.40 15.40 50.47
CA ASN A 56 14.53 14.97 49.65
C ASN A 56 14.12 14.03 48.52
N ARG A 57 13.18 13.12 48.76
CA ARG A 57 12.65 12.23 47.70
C ARG A 57 11.84 13.00 46.67
N LEU A 58 11.02 13.96 47.09
CA LEU A 58 10.26 14.83 46.19
C LEU A 58 11.18 15.71 45.34
N ALA A 59 12.25 16.24 45.93
CA ALA A 59 13.25 17.01 45.18
C ALA A 59 13.92 16.15 44.10
N ARG A 60 14.33 14.92 44.42
CA ARG A 60 14.89 13.99 43.43
C ARG A 60 13.90 13.63 42.33
N LEU A 61 12.66 13.29 42.69
CA LEU A 61 11.59 13.02 41.72
C LEU A 61 11.31 14.22 40.80
N ALA A 62 11.35 15.44 41.32
CA ALA A 62 11.17 16.64 40.53
C ALA A 62 12.33 16.86 39.56
N ASP A 63 13.57 16.57 39.97
CA ASP A 63 14.74 16.66 39.10
C ASP A 63 14.75 15.55 38.03
N ASP A 64 14.37 14.32 38.38
CA ASP A 64 14.22 13.21 37.44
C ASP A 64 13.13 13.51 36.39
N LEU A 65 12.01 14.11 36.81
CA LEU A 65 10.95 14.53 35.88
C LEU A 65 11.41 15.65 34.95
N ARG A 66 12.17 16.63 35.45
CA ARG A 66 12.75 17.69 34.60
C ARG A 66 13.76 17.12 33.61
N ALA A 67 14.60 16.18 34.04
CA ALA A 67 15.55 15.50 33.16
C ALA A 67 14.82 14.72 32.07
N GLY A 68 13.79 13.94 32.43
CA GLY A 68 12.97 13.19 31.47
C GLY A 68 12.20 14.09 30.49
N GLN A 69 11.71 15.25 30.93
CA GLN A 69 11.08 16.24 30.04
C GLN A 69 12.09 16.82 29.04
N GLY A 70 13.31 17.15 29.49
CA GLY A 70 14.38 17.61 28.61
C GLY A 70 14.78 16.57 27.55
N GLU A 71 14.83 15.29 27.92
CA GLU A 71 15.08 14.19 27.00
C GLU A 71 13.94 13.99 25.99
N GLN A 72 12.68 14.08 26.42
CA GLN A 72 11.52 14.02 25.51
C GLN A 72 11.50 15.16 24.50
N GLU A 73 11.80 16.39 24.93
CA GLU A 73 11.90 17.53 24.02
C GLU A 73 13.05 17.37 23.03
N ALA A 74 14.21 16.89 23.49
CA ALA A 74 15.36 16.62 22.63
C ALA A 74 15.04 15.52 21.60
N PHE A 75 14.37 14.44 22.02
CA PHE A 75 13.90 13.39 21.14
C PHE A 75 12.88 13.91 20.12
N GLY A 76 11.90 14.70 20.57
CA GLY A 76 10.90 15.32 19.68
C GLY A 76 11.53 16.21 18.60
N ARG A 77 12.55 17.01 18.97
CA ARG A 77 13.33 17.81 18.01
C ARG A 77 14.09 16.92 17.02
N ALA A 78 14.78 15.89 17.49
CA ALA A 78 15.54 14.98 16.63
C ALA A 78 14.64 14.21 15.64
N VAL A 79 13.45 13.79 16.05
CA VAL A 79 12.46 13.15 15.16
C VAL A 79 11.92 14.15 14.14
N GLY A 80 11.64 15.40 14.54
CA GLY A 80 11.25 16.46 13.63
C GLY A 80 12.30 16.73 12.56
N GLU A 81 13.57 16.87 12.96
CA GLU A 81 14.69 17.09 12.03
C GLU A 81 14.95 15.89 11.11
N ALA A 82 14.78 14.66 11.61
CA ALA A 82 14.88 13.45 10.78
C ALA A 82 13.76 13.40 9.73
N ARG A 83 12.53 13.74 10.12
CA ARG A 83 11.39 13.83 9.22
C ARG A 83 11.58 14.92 8.17
N ASP A 84 12.02 16.11 8.57
CA ASP A 84 12.27 17.21 7.63
C ASP A 84 13.38 16.87 6.63
N ARG A 85 14.41 16.12 7.06
CA ARG A 85 15.44 15.59 6.16
C ARG A 85 14.86 14.57 5.19
N GLN A 86 14.07 13.62 5.68
CA GLN A 86 13.40 12.63 4.83
C GLN A 86 12.45 13.29 3.82
N GLU A 87 11.67 14.29 4.23
CA GLU A 87 10.78 15.04 3.35
C GLU A 87 11.56 15.80 2.27
N ARG A 88 12.70 16.40 2.63
CA ARG A 88 13.62 17.04 1.67
C ARG A 88 14.24 16.04 0.70
N GLU A 89 14.68 14.88 1.17
CA GLU A 89 15.21 13.81 0.32
C GLU A 89 14.14 13.27 -0.63
N VAL A 90 12.91 13.02 -0.15
CA VAL A 90 11.79 12.58 -0.99
C VAL A 90 11.40 13.66 -2.00
N ALA A 91 11.42 14.94 -1.62
CA ALA A 91 11.18 16.04 -2.54
C ALA A 91 12.28 16.13 -3.61
N GLY A 92 13.55 15.97 -3.22
CA GLY A 92 14.69 15.89 -4.13
C GLY A 92 14.58 14.72 -5.10
N LEU A 93 14.32 13.51 -4.61
CA LEU A 93 14.11 12.31 -5.44
C LEU A 93 12.92 12.47 -6.39
N ARG A 94 11.83 13.10 -5.96
CA ARG A 94 10.70 13.42 -6.85
C ARG A 94 11.11 14.41 -7.93
N GLN A 95 11.87 15.44 -7.59
CA GLN A 95 12.36 16.42 -8.54
C GLN A 95 13.34 15.80 -9.54
N ASP A 96 14.24 14.93 -9.08
CA ASP A 96 15.18 14.18 -9.90
C ASP A 96 14.47 13.18 -10.80
N LEU A 97 13.46 12.47 -10.29
CA LEU A 97 12.63 11.57 -11.08
C LEU A 97 11.82 12.35 -12.13
N SER A 98 11.33 13.55 -11.79
CA SER A 98 10.67 14.45 -12.74
C SER A 98 11.64 15.03 -13.78
N ALA A 99 12.90 15.23 -13.42
CA ALA A 99 13.95 15.69 -14.32
C ALA A 99 14.40 14.56 -15.25
N LEU A 100 14.58 13.34 -14.72
CA LEU A 100 14.85 12.11 -15.48
C LEU A 100 13.70 11.81 -16.46
N GLN A 101 12.44 11.92 -16.03
CA GLN A 101 11.28 11.78 -16.90
C GLN A 101 11.23 12.82 -18.03
N ARG A 102 11.76 14.03 -17.79
CA ARG A 102 11.87 15.08 -18.82
C ARG A 102 13.12 14.92 -19.70
N ALA A 103 14.18 14.29 -19.19
CA ALA A 103 15.43 14.05 -19.89
C ALA A 103 15.42 12.75 -20.72
N LEU A 104 14.51 11.81 -20.41
CA LEU A 104 14.27 10.62 -21.23
C LEU A 104 13.60 11.01 -22.56
N PRO A 105 14.16 10.66 -23.73
CA PRO A 105 13.64 11.10 -25.03
C PRO A 105 12.30 10.45 -25.33
N ALA A 106 11.26 11.25 -25.61
CA ALA A 106 10.01 10.96 -26.34
C ALA A 106 9.23 9.65 -26.06
N THR A 107 9.60 8.87 -25.05
CA THR A 107 8.99 7.58 -24.68
C THR A 107 8.49 7.67 -23.25
N GLY A 108 7.71 8.73 -22.96
CA GLY A 108 7.02 8.86 -21.67
C GLY A 108 6.00 7.74 -21.43
N ALA A 109 5.15 7.87 -20.40
CA ALA A 109 4.06 6.92 -20.11
C ALA A 109 3.19 6.57 -21.34
N PHE A 110 3.13 7.46 -22.34
CA PHE A 110 2.47 7.21 -23.62
C PHE A 110 3.23 6.25 -24.54
N GLY A 111 4.56 6.34 -24.61
CA GLY A 111 5.40 5.40 -25.37
C GLY A 111 5.38 4.00 -24.76
N GLN A 112 5.39 3.91 -23.43
CA GLN A 112 5.22 2.63 -22.72
C GLN A 112 3.84 2.01 -23.01
N ARG A 113 2.75 2.77 -22.87
CA ARG A 113 1.39 2.30 -23.22
C ARG A 113 1.26 1.89 -24.68
N ARG A 114 1.92 2.61 -25.61
CA ARG A 114 1.94 2.27 -27.04
C ARG A 114 2.72 0.98 -27.30
N GLY A 115 3.86 0.78 -26.64
CA GLY A 115 4.62 -0.47 -26.71
C GLY A 115 3.81 -1.67 -26.20
N GLU A 116 3.16 -1.52 -25.03
CA GLU A 116 2.26 -2.53 -24.46
C GLU A 116 1.09 -2.85 -25.40
N ALA A 117 0.45 -1.82 -25.97
CA ALA A 117 -0.62 -1.97 -26.94
C ALA A 117 -0.18 -2.75 -28.19
N LEU A 118 0.98 -2.42 -28.77
CA LEU A 118 1.51 -3.08 -29.95
C LEU A 118 1.89 -4.54 -29.66
N ALA A 119 2.51 -4.81 -28.51
CA ALA A 119 2.87 -6.17 -28.09
C ALA A 119 1.63 -7.04 -27.86
N GLU A 120 0.60 -6.51 -27.20
CA GLU A 120 -0.66 -7.22 -26.98
C GLU A 120 -1.35 -7.53 -28.31
N LEU A 121 -1.47 -6.55 -29.21
CA LEU A 121 -2.06 -6.76 -30.53
C LEU A 121 -1.30 -7.80 -31.35
N TYR A 122 0.03 -7.79 -31.30
CA TYR A 122 0.86 -8.77 -31.98
C TYR A 122 0.62 -10.19 -31.42
N SER A 123 0.58 -10.33 -30.10
CA SER A 123 0.30 -11.61 -29.44
C SER A 123 -1.09 -12.14 -29.81
N GLN A 124 -2.11 -11.29 -29.80
CA GLN A 124 -3.47 -11.67 -30.14
C GLN A 124 -3.59 -12.02 -31.64
N LEU A 125 -2.91 -11.30 -32.53
CA LEU A 125 -2.86 -11.63 -33.96
C LEU A 125 -2.27 -13.04 -34.18
N ALA A 126 -1.16 -13.36 -33.51
CA ALA A 126 -0.54 -14.68 -33.60
C ALA A 126 -1.47 -15.79 -33.07
N ARG A 127 -2.28 -15.52 -32.04
CA ARG A 127 -3.29 -16.48 -31.55
C ARG A 127 -4.42 -16.70 -32.56
N VAL A 128 -4.88 -15.64 -33.23
CA VAL A 128 -5.87 -15.76 -34.32
C VAL A 128 -5.32 -16.61 -35.46
N GLU A 129 -4.09 -16.33 -35.89
CA GLU A 129 -3.41 -17.10 -36.94
C GLU A 129 -3.21 -18.57 -36.54
N GLY A 130 -2.76 -18.84 -35.31
CA GLY A 130 -2.61 -20.20 -34.81
C GLY A 130 -3.93 -20.98 -34.75
N ALA A 131 -5.00 -20.34 -34.29
CA ALA A 131 -6.33 -20.95 -34.27
C ALA A 131 -6.85 -21.22 -35.69
N LEU A 132 -6.67 -20.28 -36.63
CA LEU A 132 -7.01 -20.49 -38.04
C LEU A 132 -6.20 -21.64 -38.64
N GLY A 133 -4.89 -21.68 -38.37
CA GLY A 133 -3.99 -22.74 -38.80
C GLY A 133 -4.44 -24.11 -38.30
N ALA A 134 -4.80 -24.24 -37.03
CA ALA A 134 -5.25 -25.51 -36.45
C ALA A 134 -6.50 -26.07 -37.14
N VAL A 135 -7.40 -25.21 -37.63
CA VAL A 135 -8.66 -25.60 -38.27
C VAL A 135 -8.49 -25.87 -39.77
N VAL A 136 -7.70 -25.04 -40.45
CA VAL A 136 -7.54 -25.07 -41.90
C VAL A 136 -6.42 -26.01 -42.35
N ASN A 137 -5.34 -26.09 -41.56
CA ASN A 137 -4.18 -26.91 -41.84
C ASN A 137 -3.61 -27.53 -40.54
N PRO A 138 -4.25 -28.58 -40.01
CA PRO A 138 -3.89 -29.17 -38.72
C PRO A 138 -2.48 -29.78 -38.64
N VAL A 139 -1.78 -29.93 -39.78
CA VAL A 139 -0.44 -30.51 -39.88
C VAL A 139 0.61 -29.46 -40.31
N LEU A 140 0.29 -28.16 -40.18
CA LEU A 140 1.22 -27.09 -40.51
C LEU A 140 2.51 -27.19 -39.68
N LEU A 141 3.66 -27.25 -40.35
CA LEU A 141 4.95 -27.29 -39.66
C LEU A 141 5.40 -25.89 -39.22
N PRO A 142 6.26 -25.77 -38.18
CA PRO A 142 6.83 -24.49 -37.79
C PRO A 142 7.55 -23.80 -38.96
N GLY A 143 7.14 -22.57 -39.27
CA GLY A 143 7.73 -21.77 -40.36
C GLY A 143 7.10 -21.99 -41.74
N GLU A 144 6.16 -22.93 -41.88
CA GLU A 144 5.36 -23.02 -43.12
C GLU A 144 4.31 -21.91 -43.17
N PRO A 145 4.12 -21.26 -44.34
CA PRO A 145 3.08 -20.26 -44.49
C PRO A 145 1.70 -20.91 -44.41
N LEU A 146 0.79 -20.25 -43.71
CA LEU A 146 -0.62 -20.65 -43.70
C LEU A 146 -1.16 -20.60 -45.14
N ALA A 147 -1.58 -21.76 -45.65
CA ALA A 147 -2.17 -21.92 -46.97
C ALA A 147 -3.44 -22.76 -46.87
N LEU A 148 -4.42 -22.46 -47.72
CA LEU A 148 -5.66 -23.22 -47.79
C LEU A 148 -5.45 -24.51 -48.59
N PRO A 149 -5.91 -25.66 -48.09
CA PRO A 149 -5.90 -26.90 -48.86
C PRO A 149 -6.85 -26.79 -50.07
N ASN A 150 -6.63 -27.60 -51.11
CA ASN A 150 -7.48 -27.63 -52.31
C ASN A 150 -8.91 -28.08 -51.99
N GLU A 151 -9.07 -28.91 -50.96
CA GLU A 151 -10.35 -29.42 -50.47
C GLU A 151 -10.40 -29.22 -48.95
N PHE A 152 -11.57 -28.88 -48.41
CA PHE A 152 -11.74 -28.77 -46.96
C PHE A 152 -11.91 -30.16 -46.35
N PHE A 153 -11.23 -30.40 -45.24
CA PHE A 153 -11.44 -31.60 -44.45
C PHE A 153 -12.84 -31.57 -43.81
N PRO A 154 -13.49 -32.72 -43.59
CA PRO A 154 -14.78 -32.78 -42.90
C PRO A 154 -14.78 -32.07 -41.54
N GLU A 155 -13.67 -32.16 -40.81
CA GLU A 155 -13.48 -31.53 -39.50
C GLU A 155 -13.47 -30.00 -39.60
N THR A 156 -13.00 -29.44 -40.73
CA THR A 156 -13.05 -28.01 -41.03
C THR A 156 -14.48 -27.52 -41.29
N LEU A 157 -15.42 -28.42 -41.61
CA LEU A 157 -16.83 -28.08 -41.82
C LEU A 157 -17.68 -28.23 -40.55
N SER A 158 -17.08 -28.63 -39.42
CA SER A 158 -17.75 -28.70 -38.13
C SER A 158 -17.66 -27.37 -37.38
N TRP A 159 -18.79 -26.88 -36.88
CA TRP A 159 -18.84 -25.70 -36.00
C TRP A 159 -17.92 -25.81 -34.77
N GLU A 160 -17.77 -27.02 -34.20
CA GLU A 160 -16.97 -27.23 -32.99
C GLU A 160 -15.50 -26.82 -33.18
N SER A 161 -14.96 -27.01 -34.39
CA SER A 161 -13.60 -26.64 -34.75
C SER A 161 -13.39 -25.12 -34.81
N TRP A 162 -14.45 -24.35 -35.12
CA TRP A 162 -14.34 -22.89 -35.33
C TRP A 162 -14.56 -22.04 -34.09
N LYS A 163 -14.98 -22.65 -32.98
CA LYS A 163 -15.25 -21.93 -31.74
C LYS A 163 -14.03 -21.14 -31.25
N ASP A 164 -12.86 -21.77 -31.17
CA ASP A 164 -11.63 -21.11 -30.71
C ASP A 164 -11.23 -19.97 -31.67
N VAL A 165 -11.38 -20.16 -32.99
CA VAL A 165 -11.13 -19.09 -33.98
C VAL A 165 -12.01 -17.86 -33.71
N GLY A 166 -13.30 -18.07 -33.46
CA GLY A 166 -14.22 -16.99 -33.10
C GLY A 166 -13.83 -16.28 -31.81
N ASP A 167 -13.46 -17.03 -30.77
CA ASP A 167 -13.03 -16.49 -29.48
C ASP A 167 -11.74 -15.67 -29.62
N ARG A 168 -10.75 -16.14 -30.39
CA ARG A 168 -9.51 -15.40 -30.67
C ARG A 168 -9.77 -14.15 -31.50
N ALA A 169 -10.61 -14.25 -32.53
CA ALA A 169 -10.99 -13.11 -33.37
C ALA A 169 -11.68 -12.00 -32.55
N PHE A 170 -12.55 -12.39 -31.63
CA PHE A 170 -13.19 -11.47 -30.70
C PHE A 170 -12.17 -10.81 -29.77
N ALA A 171 -11.31 -11.60 -29.12
CA ALA A 171 -10.28 -11.07 -28.21
C ALA A 171 -9.33 -10.08 -28.91
N PHE A 172 -8.93 -10.37 -30.15
CA PHE A 172 -8.13 -9.46 -30.96
C PHE A 172 -8.87 -8.13 -31.25
N GLY A 173 -10.14 -8.19 -31.63
CA GLY A 173 -10.97 -7.00 -31.85
C GLY A 173 -11.20 -6.16 -30.59
N ASP A 174 -11.34 -6.81 -29.42
CA ASP A 174 -11.48 -6.15 -28.12
C ASP A 174 -10.17 -5.47 -27.70
N ALA A 175 -9.03 -6.18 -27.81
CA ALA A 175 -7.71 -5.61 -27.56
C ALA A 175 -7.45 -4.38 -28.46
N PHE A 176 -7.84 -4.43 -29.74
CA PHE A 176 -7.77 -3.28 -30.64
C PHE A 176 -8.65 -2.11 -30.18
N SER A 177 -9.88 -2.39 -29.77
CA SER A 177 -10.81 -1.34 -29.32
C SER A 177 -10.28 -0.59 -28.09
N GLN A 178 -9.64 -1.31 -27.16
CA GLN A 178 -9.04 -0.74 -25.96
C GLN A 178 -7.75 0.05 -26.23
N SER A 179 -6.98 -0.36 -27.25
CA SER A 179 -5.66 0.20 -27.56
C SER A 179 -5.64 1.21 -28.71
N ARG A 180 -6.75 1.38 -29.44
CA ARG A 180 -6.86 2.21 -30.65
C ARG A 180 -6.25 3.61 -30.51
N ILE A 181 -6.44 4.25 -29.37
CA ILE A 181 -5.99 5.63 -29.11
C ILE A 181 -4.45 5.73 -28.98
N ALA A 182 -3.78 4.64 -28.58
CA ALA A 182 -2.34 4.61 -28.42
C ALA A 182 -1.57 4.35 -29.73
N LEU A 183 -2.27 3.94 -30.79
CA LEU A 183 -1.67 3.58 -32.08
C LEU A 183 -1.51 4.80 -32.99
N ASP A 184 -0.52 4.77 -33.89
CA ASP A 184 -0.47 5.74 -34.97
C ASP A 184 -1.64 5.54 -35.95
N PRO A 185 -2.13 6.61 -36.62
CA PRO A 185 -3.32 6.53 -37.47
C PRO A 185 -3.25 5.46 -38.56
N ALA A 186 -2.07 5.24 -39.14
CA ALA A 186 -1.91 4.29 -40.23
C ALA A 186 -1.94 2.84 -39.72
N THR A 187 -1.33 2.55 -38.56
CA THR A 187 -1.45 1.24 -37.89
C THR A 187 -2.87 0.99 -37.42
N ALA A 188 -3.53 1.98 -36.81
CA ALA A 188 -4.92 1.87 -36.39
C ALA A 188 -5.86 1.56 -37.57
N THR A 189 -5.68 2.24 -38.71
CA THR A 189 -6.48 2.00 -39.93
C THR A 189 -6.27 0.61 -40.51
N ALA A 190 -5.02 0.12 -40.51
CA ALA A 190 -4.70 -1.22 -41.02
C ALA A 190 -5.33 -2.32 -40.15
N VAL A 191 -5.21 -2.20 -38.82
CA VAL A 191 -5.81 -3.15 -37.88
C VAL A 191 -7.34 -3.09 -37.91
N GLU A 192 -7.93 -1.88 -37.98
CA GLU A 192 -9.38 -1.71 -38.09
C GLU A 192 -9.94 -2.40 -39.35
N ARG A 193 -9.27 -2.24 -40.49
CA ARG A 193 -9.64 -2.91 -41.74
C ARG A 193 -9.59 -4.42 -41.58
N PHE A 194 -8.52 -4.94 -40.98
CA PHE A 194 -8.38 -6.38 -40.75
C PHE A 194 -9.45 -6.93 -39.79
N VAL A 195 -9.76 -6.24 -38.69
CA VAL A 195 -10.86 -6.63 -37.77
C VAL A 195 -12.19 -6.67 -38.52
N ALA A 196 -12.45 -5.71 -39.41
CA ALA A 196 -13.66 -5.69 -40.22
C ALA A 196 -13.70 -6.87 -41.21
N THR A 197 -12.60 -7.13 -41.92
CA THR A 197 -12.45 -8.29 -42.83
C THR A 197 -12.69 -9.59 -42.08
N LEU A 198 -12.03 -9.77 -40.92
CA LEU A 198 -12.15 -10.98 -40.10
C LEU A 198 -13.59 -11.20 -39.63
N ARG A 199 -14.24 -10.15 -39.11
CA ARG A 199 -15.64 -10.23 -38.67
C ARG A 199 -16.57 -10.58 -39.83
N HIS A 200 -16.43 -9.90 -40.97
CA HIS A 200 -17.26 -10.12 -42.14
C HIS A 200 -17.10 -11.53 -42.69
N ALA A 201 -15.87 -12.01 -42.83
CA ALA A 201 -15.55 -13.36 -43.29
C ALA A 201 -16.11 -14.44 -42.36
N LEU A 202 -15.85 -14.32 -41.05
CA LEU A 202 -16.29 -15.34 -40.08
C LEU A 202 -17.81 -15.42 -39.99
N THR A 203 -18.50 -14.28 -39.98
CA THR A 203 -19.97 -14.25 -39.82
C THR A 203 -20.73 -14.45 -41.12
N GLY A 204 -20.20 -13.95 -42.24
CA GLY A 204 -20.88 -13.92 -43.53
C GLY A 204 -20.57 -15.12 -44.43
N ALA A 205 -19.41 -15.76 -44.27
CA ALA A 205 -18.97 -16.84 -45.15
C ALA A 205 -18.68 -18.14 -44.39
N VAL A 206 -17.94 -18.08 -43.28
CA VAL A 206 -17.57 -19.28 -42.52
C VAL A 206 -18.77 -19.83 -41.75
N TYR A 207 -19.43 -19.02 -40.92
CA TYR A 207 -20.54 -19.46 -40.08
C TYR A 207 -21.66 -20.18 -40.87
N PRO A 208 -22.15 -19.66 -42.01
CA PRO A 208 -23.15 -20.38 -42.81
C PRO A 208 -22.65 -21.73 -43.34
N SER A 209 -21.35 -21.88 -43.59
CA SER A 209 -20.77 -23.09 -44.18
C SER A 209 -20.53 -24.21 -43.16
N VAL A 210 -20.47 -23.87 -41.87
CA VAL A 210 -20.17 -24.83 -40.79
C VAL A 210 -21.36 -25.07 -39.86
N LYS A 211 -22.42 -24.26 -40.00
CA LYS A 211 -23.69 -24.42 -39.28
C LYS A 211 -24.55 -25.51 -39.90
N ASP A 212 -24.52 -25.62 -41.23
CA ASP A 212 -25.32 -26.58 -41.98
C ASP A 212 -24.55 -27.91 -42.07
N ASP A 213 -25.21 -29.04 -41.80
CA ASP A 213 -24.59 -30.39 -41.88
C ASP A 213 -24.02 -30.71 -43.28
N VAL A 214 -24.56 -30.07 -44.32
CA VAL A 214 -24.10 -30.21 -45.71
C VAL A 214 -24.06 -28.83 -46.38
N PRO A 215 -22.90 -28.14 -46.38
CA PRO A 215 -22.78 -26.85 -47.04
C PRO A 215 -22.90 -26.96 -48.56
N THR A 216 -23.57 -25.99 -49.16
CA THR A 216 -23.72 -25.88 -50.61
C THR A 216 -22.38 -25.54 -51.29
N PRO A 217 -22.20 -25.87 -52.58
CA PRO A 217 -21.00 -25.47 -53.34
C PRO A 217 -20.80 -23.95 -53.42
N GLN A 218 -21.85 -23.15 -53.22
CA GLN A 218 -21.74 -21.69 -53.14
C GLN A 218 -21.18 -21.24 -51.79
N GLN A 219 -21.66 -21.83 -50.68
CA GLN A 219 -21.14 -21.58 -49.34
C GLN A 219 -19.65 -21.94 -49.24
N LEU A 220 -19.26 -23.12 -49.73
CA LEU A 220 -17.85 -23.54 -49.74
C LEU A 220 -16.94 -22.61 -50.56
N ARG A 221 -17.42 -22.11 -51.70
CA ARG A 221 -16.68 -21.11 -52.50
C ARG A 221 -16.57 -19.76 -51.77
N ALA A 222 -17.63 -19.31 -51.13
CA ALA A 222 -17.62 -18.07 -50.35
C ALA A 222 -16.68 -18.18 -49.14
N MET A 223 -16.73 -19.30 -48.41
CA MET A 223 -15.82 -19.61 -47.31
C MET A 223 -14.36 -19.62 -47.76
N ARG A 224 -14.05 -20.28 -48.87
CA ARG A 224 -12.70 -20.28 -49.44
C ARG A 224 -12.23 -18.86 -49.76
N ALA A 225 -13.01 -18.08 -50.51
CA ALA A 225 -12.63 -16.71 -50.87
C ALA A 225 -12.41 -15.83 -49.63
N ALA A 226 -13.26 -15.97 -48.62
CA ALA A 226 -13.14 -15.21 -47.36
C ALA A 226 -11.89 -15.59 -46.56
N LEU A 227 -11.55 -16.89 -46.51
CA LEU A 227 -10.33 -17.36 -45.85
C LEU A 227 -9.07 -16.95 -46.63
N GLU A 228 -9.11 -16.96 -47.96
CA GLU A 228 -8.03 -16.46 -48.82
C GLU A 228 -7.76 -14.98 -48.54
N GLU A 229 -8.81 -14.18 -48.38
CA GLU A 229 -8.69 -12.76 -48.03
C GLU A 229 -8.08 -12.55 -46.63
N ILE A 230 -8.52 -13.30 -45.62
CA ILE A 230 -7.93 -13.26 -44.27
C ILE A 230 -6.44 -13.62 -44.32
N ILE A 231 -6.11 -14.75 -44.97
CA ILE A 231 -4.74 -15.25 -45.04
C ILE A 231 -3.82 -14.28 -45.79
N ALA A 232 -4.31 -13.68 -46.88
CA ALA A 232 -3.55 -12.69 -47.64
C ALA A 232 -3.30 -11.40 -46.85
N THR A 233 -4.17 -11.03 -45.91
CA THR A 233 -4.05 -9.79 -45.12
C THR A 233 -3.19 -9.96 -43.85
N LEU A 234 -3.08 -11.18 -43.30
CA LEU A 234 -2.30 -11.48 -42.09
C LEU A 234 -0.84 -10.95 -42.15
N PRO A 235 -0.03 -11.23 -43.19
CA PRO A 235 1.36 -10.76 -43.25
C PRO A 235 1.48 -9.25 -43.23
N THR A 236 0.56 -8.53 -43.89
CA THR A 236 0.57 -7.06 -43.95
C THR A 236 0.32 -6.45 -42.57
N VAL A 237 -0.65 -6.97 -41.82
CA VAL A 237 -0.96 -6.48 -40.47
C VAL A 237 0.19 -6.80 -39.52
N ARG A 238 0.75 -8.02 -39.60
CA ARG A 238 1.92 -8.42 -38.81
C ARG A 238 3.10 -7.49 -39.03
N GLN A 239 3.49 -7.30 -40.29
CA GLN A 239 4.60 -6.42 -40.66
C GLN A 239 4.35 -4.97 -40.20
N ARG A 240 3.10 -4.50 -40.26
CA ARG A 240 2.74 -3.15 -39.78
C ARG A 240 2.94 -3.01 -38.28
N LEU A 241 2.49 -4.00 -37.49
CA LEU A 241 2.67 -4.02 -36.04
C LEU A 241 4.16 -4.13 -35.66
N GLU A 242 4.93 -4.97 -36.34
CA GLU A 242 6.38 -5.11 -36.14
C GLU A 242 7.12 -3.82 -36.44
N THR A 243 6.83 -3.19 -37.58
CA THR A 243 7.44 -1.91 -37.96
C THR A 243 7.12 -0.84 -36.93
N ALA A 244 5.84 -0.71 -36.53
CA ALA A 244 5.43 0.26 -35.52
C ALA A 244 6.06 0.01 -34.14
N TYR A 245 6.31 -1.25 -33.78
CA TYR A 245 6.98 -1.62 -32.54
C TYR A 245 8.49 -1.32 -32.61
N HIS A 246 9.15 -1.66 -33.71
CA HIS A 246 10.56 -1.36 -33.92
C HIS A 246 10.84 0.14 -33.96
N ASP A 247 10.00 0.91 -34.64
CA ASP A 247 10.07 2.37 -34.69
C ASP A 247 9.99 2.99 -33.29
N LEU A 248 9.26 2.35 -32.37
CA LEU A 248 9.16 2.79 -30.97
C LEU A 248 10.41 2.44 -30.16
N THR A 249 11.05 1.30 -30.45
CA THR A 249 12.30 0.87 -29.79
C THR A 249 13.56 1.52 -30.37
N ALA A 250 13.51 2.03 -31.60
CA ALA A 250 14.64 2.65 -32.30
C ALA A 250 14.97 4.08 -31.83
N LEU A 251 14.16 4.67 -30.96
CA LEU A 251 14.45 5.90 -30.24
C LEU A 251 14.82 5.51 -28.80
N PRO A 252 16.11 5.50 -28.38
CA PRO A 252 16.96 6.71 -28.28
C PRO A 252 18.48 6.50 -28.55
N GLY A 253 19.17 7.49 -29.17
CA GLY A 253 20.64 7.69 -29.01
C GLY A 253 21.57 7.52 -30.21
N ALA A 254 21.10 7.40 -31.46
CA ALA A 254 21.97 7.25 -32.63
C ALA A 254 22.14 8.55 -33.44
N SER A 255 22.72 9.57 -32.83
CA SER A 255 23.42 10.66 -33.55
C SER A 255 24.21 11.55 -32.58
N GLU A 256 25.19 10.97 -31.89
CA GLU A 256 26.42 11.65 -31.53
C GLU A 256 27.59 10.80 -32.05
N ASP A 257 28.04 11.14 -33.26
CA ASP A 257 29.43 11.10 -33.74
C ASP A 257 29.52 11.88 -35.06
#